data_AF-A0A6N8TXR9-F1
#
_entry.id   AF-A0A6N8TXR9-F1
#
_cell.length_a   1.000
_cell.length_b   1.000
_cell.length_c   1.000
_cell.angle_alpha   90.00
_cell.angle_beta   90.00
_cell.angle_gamma   90.00
#
_symmetry.space_group_name_H-M   'P 1'
#
loop_
_entity.id
_entity.type
_entity.pdbx_description
1 polymer ?
#
loop_
_entity_poly.entity_id
_entity_poly.type
_entity_poly.pdbx_seq_one_letter_code
_entity_poly.pdbx_strand_id
1 'polypeptide(L)'
;MKTIIRSHALSDKHPSEILAHKDFSTPNLALPAMKKILNPEGEQFVAVNHWEETDPFLLSNIIIETIRMLDDADGFITDQIFEDGYHHINLQLVSELSKIVGARHLIAGPSFSRVPPFLQSRLLDELIDHDVSGAMYDLRGQDIGDYKMLQPLAKLKIHAKKRIAVIPVVSDEQQKNALLGSIPFDIVCISD
;
A
#
# COMPACT_ATOMS: atom_id res chain seq x y z
N MET A 1 4.06 -0.86 17.70
CA MET A 1 4.45 -1.29 16.34
C MET A 1 3.34 -2.18 15.81
N LYS A 2 2.84 -1.90 14.61
CA LYS A 2 1.76 -2.60 13.93
C LYS A 2 2.34 -3.45 12.80
N THR A 3 1.86 -4.69 12.66
CA THR A 3 2.21 -5.54 11.52
C THR A 3 0.95 -5.79 10.71
N ILE A 4 1.00 -5.55 9.41
CA ILE A 4 -0.10 -5.78 8.47
C ILE A 4 0.26 -7.02 7.65
N ILE A 5 -0.65 -8.00 7.55
CA ILE A 5 -0.38 -9.23 6.81
C ILE A 5 -1.11 -9.21 5.47
N ARG A 6 -0.39 -9.39 4.35
CA ARG A 6 -1.04 -9.62 3.07
C ARG A 6 -1.64 -11.02 3.05
N SER A 7 -2.93 -11.13 2.74
CA SER A 7 -3.65 -12.40 2.69
C SER A 7 -4.63 -12.42 1.53
N HIS A 8 -4.88 -13.61 1.00
CA HIS A 8 -6.01 -13.87 0.09
C HIS A 8 -6.91 -14.99 0.64
N ALA A 9 -6.73 -15.35 1.91
CA ALA A 9 -7.43 -16.47 2.53
C ALA A 9 -8.41 -15.96 3.59
N LEU A 10 -9.53 -16.65 3.74
CA LEU A 10 -10.46 -16.45 4.84
C LEU A 10 -9.81 -16.95 6.15
N SER A 11 -9.53 -16.03 7.08
CA SER A 11 -8.84 -16.30 8.35
C SER A 11 -9.14 -15.20 9.37
N ASP A 12 -9.07 -15.52 10.65
CA ASP A 12 -9.24 -14.61 11.79
C ASP A 12 -7.92 -14.40 12.57
N LYS A 13 -6.80 -14.92 12.06
CA LYS A 13 -5.53 -14.99 12.78
C LYS A 13 -4.84 -13.64 12.94
N HIS A 14 -5.19 -12.65 12.13
CA HIS A 14 -4.47 -11.40 12.02
C HIS A 14 -5.42 -10.21 12.26
N PRO A 15 -5.06 -9.28 13.15
CA PRO A 15 -5.90 -8.12 13.47
C PRO A 15 -5.85 -7.02 12.39
N SER A 16 -4.89 -7.07 11.46
CA SER A 16 -4.75 -6.11 10.37
C SER A 16 -4.23 -6.83 9.12
N GLU A 17 -4.99 -6.74 8.03
CA GLU A 17 -4.71 -7.49 6.80
C GLU A 17 -4.86 -6.64 5.54
N ILE A 18 -4.07 -6.96 4.52
CA ILE A 18 -4.25 -6.49 3.15
C ILE A 18 -4.79 -7.65 2.32
N LEU A 19 -6.04 -7.53 1.90
CA LEU A 19 -6.69 -8.49 1.03
C LEU A 19 -6.21 -8.27 -0.40
N ALA A 20 -5.36 -9.17 -0.87
CA ALA A 20 -4.76 -9.11 -2.19
C ALA A 20 -4.11 -10.44 -2.59
N HIS A 21 -3.99 -10.69 -3.89
CA HIS A 21 -3.07 -11.72 -4.40
C HIS A 21 -1.60 -11.32 -4.15
N LYS A 22 -0.64 -12.23 -4.41
CA LYS A 22 0.79 -12.02 -4.11
C LYS A 22 1.40 -10.80 -4.82
N ASP A 23 0.88 -10.49 -6.00
CA ASP A 23 1.24 -9.36 -6.85
C ASP A 23 0.45 -8.09 -6.52
N PHE A 24 -0.29 -8.07 -5.41
CA PHE A 24 -1.18 -6.98 -5.01
C PHE A 24 -2.32 -6.73 -6.01
N SER A 25 -2.71 -7.70 -6.84
CA SER A 25 -3.94 -7.60 -7.63
C SER A 25 -5.21 -7.72 -6.77
N THR A 26 -6.29 -7.14 -7.29
CA THR A 26 -7.60 -7.08 -6.65
C THR A 26 -8.07 -8.47 -6.23
N PRO A 27 -8.45 -8.67 -4.96
CA PRO A 27 -8.95 -9.94 -4.50
C PRO A 27 -10.38 -10.20 -5.00
N ASN A 28 -10.95 -11.36 -4.68
CA ASN A 28 -12.37 -11.60 -4.85
C ASN A 28 -13.16 -10.58 -4.00
N LEU A 29 -14.08 -9.84 -4.62
CA LEU A 29 -14.86 -8.77 -4.00
C LEU A 29 -15.78 -9.24 -2.85
N ALA A 30 -16.07 -10.54 -2.76
CA ALA A 30 -16.80 -11.09 -1.61
C ALA A 30 -15.93 -11.22 -0.35
N LEU A 31 -14.60 -11.32 -0.51
CA LEU A 31 -13.67 -11.61 0.59
C LEU A 31 -13.65 -10.52 1.68
N PRO A 32 -13.62 -9.21 1.36
CA PRO A 32 -13.62 -8.16 2.38
C PRO A 32 -14.85 -8.20 3.30
N ALA A 33 -16.05 -8.32 2.74
CA ALA A 33 -17.28 -8.42 3.52
C ALA A 33 -17.28 -9.67 4.42
N MET A 34 -16.88 -10.83 3.88
CA MET A 34 -16.78 -12.07 4.66
C MET A 34 -15.77 -11.95 5.81
N LYS A 35 -14.64 -11.26 5.59
CA LYS A 35 -13.63 -11.00 6.61
C LYS A 35 -14.14 -10.08 7.70
N LYS A 36 -14.84 -9.00 7.34
CA LYS A 36 -15.42 -8.08 8.33
C LYS A 36 -16.47 -8.77 9.19
N ILE A 37 -17.24 -9.72 8.64
CA ILE A 37 -18.16 -10.55 9.42
C ILE A 37 -17.41 -11.47 10.40
N LEU A 38 -16.31 -12.09 9.99
CA LEU A 38 -15.54 -13.01 10.83
C LEU A 38 -14.73 -12.31 11.92
N ASN A 39 -14.19 -11.12 11.62
CA ASN A 39 -13.39 -10.33 12.54
C ASN A 39 -13.77 -8.84 12.44
N PRO A 40 -14.88 -8.41 13.07
CA PRO A 40 -15.40 -7.04 12.96
C PRO A 40 -14.43 -5.96 13.45
N GLU A 41 -13.66 -6.28 14.49
CA GLU A 41 -12.64 -5.39 15.08
C GLU A 41 -11.32 -5.40 14.28
N GLY A 42 -11.20 -6.30 13.31
CA GLY A 42 -10.06 -6.37 12.43
C GLY A 42 -10.05 -5.22 11.43
N GLU A 43 -8.86 -4.73 11.14
CA GLU A 43 -8.65 -3.72 10.11
C GLU A 43 -8.35 -4.39 8.78
N GLN A 44 -9.15 -4.07 7.77
CA GLN A 44 -9.15 -4.73 6.48
C GLN A 44 -8.85 -3.71 5.38
N PHE A 45 -7.66 -3.80 4.80
CA PHE A 45 -7.30 -3.07 3.60
C PHE A 45 -7.52 -3.94 2.37
N VAL A 46 -7.85 -3.33 1.23
CA VAL A 46 -8.05 -4.05 -0.03
C VAL A 46 -7.13 -3.48 -1.09
N ALA A 47 -6.33 -4.33 -1.73
CA ALA A 47 -5.65 -3.90 -2.95
C ALA A 47 -6.67 -3.85 -4.10
N VAL A 48 -6.63 -2.80 -4.91
CA VAL A 48 -7.57 -2.58 -6.02
C VAL A 48 -6.84 -2.51 -7.35
N ASN A 49 -5.68 -3.20 -7.48
CA ASN A 49 -4.95 -3.23 -8.73
C ASN A 49 -5.53 -4.26 -9.72
N HIS A 50 -5.83 -3.81 -10.93
CA HIS A 50 -6.28 -4.63 -12.05
C HIS A 50 -5.19 -4.69 -13.13
N TRP A 51 -4.20 -5.56 -12.94
CA TRP A 51 -3.03 -5.66 -13.83
C TRP A 51 -3.34 -6.14 -15.26
N GLU A 52 -4.49 -6.79 -15.43
CA GLU A 52 -4.94 -7.31 -16.73
C GLU A 52 -5.58 -6.22 -17.61
N GLU A 53 -6.04 -5.11 -17.02
CA GLU A 53 -6.62 -4.00 -17.77
C GLU A 53 -5.53 -3.05 -18.28
N THR A 54 -5.60 -2.71 -19.56
CA THR A 54 -4.59 -1.94 -20.28
C THR A 54 -5.12 -0.58 -20.75
N ASP A 55 -6.43 -0.41 -20.85
CA ASP A 55 -7.06 0.87 -21.17
C ASP A 55 -7.08 1.76 -19.91
N PRO A 56 -6.41 2.93 -19.92
CA PRO A 56 -6.31 3.77 -18.73
C PRO A 56 -7.65 4.31 -18.21
N PHE A 57 -8.61 4.54 -19.11
CA PHE A 57 -9.92 5.06 -18.74
C PHE A 57 -10.78 3.97 -18.10
N LEU A 58 -10.82 2.77 -18.70
CA LEU A 58 -11.50 1.62 -18.10
C LEU A 58 -10.87 1.27 -16.77
N LEU A 59 -9.53 1.25 -16.70
CA LEU A 59 -8.81 0.95 -15.47
C LEU A 59 -9.20 1.88 -14.32
N SER A 60 -9.18 3.19 -14.57
CA SER A 60 -9.56 4.20 -13.58
C SER A 60 -10.99 3.98 -13.08
N ASN A 61 -11.93 3.72 -13.99
CA ASN A 61 -13.32 3.46 -13.63
C ASN A 61 -13.50 2.16 -12.84
N ILE A 62 -12.81 1.08 -13.21
CA ILE A 62 -12.86 -0.20 -12.49
C ILE A 62 -12.37 0.00 -11.05
N ILE A 63 -11.27 0.72 -10.84
CA ILE A 63 -10.76 1.03 -9.51
C ILE A 63 -11.79 1.82 -8.71
N ILE A 64 -12.34 2.89 -9.29
CA ILE A 64 -13.34 3.76 -8.66
C ILE A 64 -14.58 2.97 -8.24
N GLU A 65 -15.14 2.17 -9.15
CA GLU A 65 -16.34 1.38 -8.87
C GLU A 65 -16.06 0.27 -7.87
N THR A 66 -14.87 -0.34 -7.91
CA THR A 66 -14.46 -1.35 -6.92
C THR A 66 -14.43 -0.75 -5.50
N ILE A 67 -13.87 0.46 -5.34
CA ILE A 67 -13.85 1.16 -4.04
C ILE A 67 -15.28 1.47 -3.56
N ARG A 68 -16.18 1.88 -4.47
CA ARG A 68 -17.58 2.17 -4.16
C ARG A 68 -18.38 0.93 -3.75
N MET A 69 -18.01 -0.25 -4.23
CA MET A 69 -18.67 -1.51 -3.87
C MET A 69 -18.19 -2.09 -2.54
N LEU A 70 -17.10 -1.59 -1.98
CA LEU A 70 -16.42 -2.14 -0.81
C LEU A 70 -16.54 -1.20 0.41
N ASP A 71 -17.75 -1.03 0.91
CA ASP A 71 -18.02 -0.14 2.06
C ASP A 71 -17.37 -0.64 3.37
N ASP A 72 -17.22 -1.96 3.53
CA ASP A 72 -16.69 -2.59 4.75
C ASP A 72 -15.16 -2.53 4.89
N ALA A 73 -14.44 -2.07 3.87
CA ALA A 73 -12.99 -1.94 3.91
C ALA A 73 -12.56 -0.68 4.68
N ASP A 74 -11.54 -0.82 5.52
CA ASP A 74 -10.95 0.29 6.29
C ASP A 74 -9.96 1.11 5.44
N GLY A 75 -9.53 0.57 4.30
CA GLY A 75 -8.74 1.30 3.32
C GLY A 75 -8.41 0.55 2.03
N PHE A 76 -7.78 1.25 1.11
CA PHE A 76 -7.50 0.80 -0.24
C PHE A 76 -6.05 1.05 -0.62
N ILE A 77 -5.49 0.11 -1.36
CA ILE A 77 -4.11 0.16 -1.85
C ILE A 77 -4.12 0.06 -3.37
N THR A 78 -3.40 0.97 -4.03
CA THR A 78 -3.21 0.88 -5.48
C THR A 78 -1.84 1.39 -5.91
N ASP A 79 -1.25 0.68 -6.86
CA ASP A 79 -0.06 1.03 -7.61
C ASP A 79 -0.40 1.73 -8.94
N GLN A 80 -1.64 1.62 -9.40
CA GLN A 80 -2.08 2.10 -10.71
C GLN A 80 -2.40 3.60 -10.73
N ILE A 81 -1.76 4.32 -9.80
CA ILE A 81 -1.67 5.79 -9.77
C ILE A 81 -0.33 6.28 -10.33
N PHE A 82 0.66 5.41 -10.53
CA PHE A 82 1.96 5.78 -11.06
C PHE A 82 1.97 5.78 -12.59
N GLU A 83 2.54 6.83 -13.18
CA GLU A 83 2.62 7.03 -14.62
C GLU A 83 4.07 7.25 -15.07
N ASP A 84 4.29 7.22 -16.39
CA ASP A 84 5.59 7.46 -17.02
C ASP A 84 6.73 6.62 -16.42
N GLY A 85 6.47 5.34 -16.17
CA GLY A 85 7.44 4.46 -15.53
C GLY A 85 7.86 4.95 -14.14
N TYR A 86 6.89 5.33 -13.31
CA TYR A 86 7.06 5.75 -11.90
C TYR A 86 7.71 7.12 -11.71
N HIS A 87 7.70 7.98 -12.73
CA HIS A 87 8.20 9.36 -12.62
C HIS A 87 7.13 10.35 -12.17
N HIS A 88 5.85 10.02 -12.42
CA HIS A 88 4.70 10.86 -12.11
C HIS A 88 3.61 10.08 -11.40
N ILE A 89 2.71 10.82 -10.78
CA ILE A 89 1.46 10.32 -10.21
C ILE A 89 0.31 10.92 -11.02
N ASN A 90 -0.69 10.13 -11.35
CA ASN A 90 -1.95 10.61 -11.87
C ASN A 90 -2.72 11.36 -10.77
N LEU A 91 -2.43 12.65 -10.61
CA LEU A 91 -3.03 13.47 -9.55
C LEU A 91 -4.54 13.63 -9.71
N GLN A 92 -5.06 13.55 -10.94
CA GLN A 92 -6.49 13.59 -11.18
C GLN A 92 -7.18 12.36 -10.57
N LEU A 93 -6.67 11.16 -10.87
CA LEU A 93 -7.17 9.92 -10.30
C LEU A 93 -6.99 9.92 -8.78
N VAL A 94 -5.80 10.26 -8.26
CA VAL A 94 -5.58 10.30 -6.80
C VAL A 94 -6.54 11.26 -6.10
N SER A 95 -6.79 12.44 -6.66
CA SER A 95 -7.76 13.39 -6.11
C SER A 95 -9.19 12.82 -6.09
N GLU A 96 -9.58 12.08 -7.13
CA GLU A 96 -10.89 11.44 -7.20
C GLU A 96 -11.00 10.28 -6.19
N LEU A 97 -9.99 9.41 -6.13
CA LEU A 97 -9.94 8.31 -5.17
C LEU A 97 -10.00 8.85 -3.73
N SER A 98 -9.22 9.88 -3.41
CA SER A 98 -9.22 10.51 -2.08
C SER A 98 -10.62 10.97 -1.65
N LYS A 99 -11.37 11.61 -2.56
CA LYS A 99 -12.77 12.04 -2.29
C LYS A 99 -13.71 10.87 -2.03
N ILE A 100 -13.57 9.77 -2.78
CA ILE A 100 -14.46 8.59 -2.68
C ILE A 100 -14.11 7.74 -1.46
N VAL A 101 -12.82 7.63 -1.14
CA VAL A 101 -12.32 6.92 0.04
C VAL A 101 -12.73 7.66 1.32
N GLY A 102 -12.69 8.99 1.30
CA GLY A 102 -13.17 9.84 2.39
C GLY A 102 -12.33 9.68 3.66
N ALA A 103 -12.97 9.27 4.76
CA ALA A 103 -12.28 9.10 6.05
C ALA A 103 -11.47 7.78 6.16
N ARG A 104 -11.56 6.90 5.15
CA ARG A 104 -10.82 5.64 5.10
C ARG A 104 -9.38 5.86 4.62
N HIS A 105 -8.54 4.83 4.71
CA HIS A 105 -7.15 4.95 4.28
C HIS A 105 -7.00 4.78 2.76
N LEU A 106 -6.44 5.78 2.08
CA LEU A 106 -5.85 5.59 0.74
C LEU A 106 -4.35 5.41 0.89
N ILE A 107 -3.79 4.37 0.25
CA ILE A 107 -2.37 4.01 0.36
C ILE A 107 -1.80 3.77 -1.04
N ALA A 108 -0.68 4.41 -1.35
CA ALA A 108 0.09 4.11 -2.55
C ALA A 108 0.77 2.74 -2.40
N GLY A 109 0.63 1.88 -3.40
CA GLY A 109 1.07 0.49 -3.36
C GLY A 109 2.60 0.28 -3.37
N PRO A 110 3.04 -0.99 -3.26
CA PRO A 110 4.46 -1.34 -3.11
C PRO A 110 5.37 -0.86 -4.24
N SER A 111 4.82 -0.60 -5.43
CA SER A 111 5.55 -0.11 -6.60
C SER A 111 6.12 1.28 -6.39
N PHE A 112 5.75 2.01 -5.33
CA PHE A 112 6.42 3.26 -4.96
C PHE A 112 7.94 3.07 -4.77
N SER A 113 8.42 1.88 -4.39
CA SER A 113 9.86 1.61 -4.31
C SER A 113 10.59 1.68 -5.66
N ARG A 114 9.85 1.61 -6.78
CA ARG A 114 10.38 1.77 -8.15
C ARG A 114 10.55 3.23 -8.56
N VAL A 115 9.95 4.17 -7.82
CA VAL A 115 10.14 5.61 -8.04
C VAL A 115 11.63 5.94 -7.87
N PRO A 116 12.26 6.65 -8.83
CA PRO A 116 13.66 7.05 -8.71
C PRO A 116 13.94 7.79 -7.38
N PRO A 117 15.03 7.49 -6.65
CA PRO A 117 15.27 8.04 -5.31
C PRO A 117 15.23 9.56 -5.21
N PHE A 118 15.61 10.27 -6.28
CA PHE A 118 15.60 11.74 -6.33
C PHE A 118 14.19 12.33 -6.51
N LEU A 119 13.19 11.53 -6.91
CA LEU A 119 11.79 11.92 -7.05
C LEU A 119 10.93 11.51 -5.87
N GLN A 120 11.34 10.52 -5.07
CA GLN A 120 10.52 9.94 -4.00
C GLN A 120 9.98 10.99 -3.03
N SER A 121 10.82 11.93 -2.56
CA SER A 121 10.36 12.98 -1.63
C SER A 121 9.31 13.91 -2.25
N ARG A 122 9.49 14.29 -3.53
CA ARG A 122 8.52 15.13 -4.26
C ARG A 122 7.19 14.41 -4.42
N LEU A 123 7.23 13.17 -4.94
CA LEU A 123 6.02 12.37 -5.14
C LEU A 123 5.33 12.06 -3.81
N LEU A 124 6.09 11.90 -2.71
CA LEU A 124 5.51 11.74 -1.39
C LEU A 124 4.78 13.00 -0.91
N ASP A 125 5.33 14.19 -1.17
CA ASP A 125 4.64 15.45 -0.85
C ASP A 125 3.36 15.62 -1.70
N GLU A 126 3.37 15.23 -2.98
CA GLU A 126 2.16 15.21 -3.82
C GLU A 126 1.08 14.26 -3.26
N LEU A 127 1.47 13.07 -2.78
CA LEU A 127 0.54 12.14 -2.12
C LEU A 127 -0.04 12.76 -0.83
N ILE A 128 0.78 13.44 -0.03
CA ILE A 128 0.34 14.13 1.20
C ILE A 128 -0.68 15.22 0.87
N ASP A 129 -0.43 16.02 -0.16
CA ASP A 129 -1.31 17.13 -0.58
C ASP A 129 -2.69 16.64 -1.07
N HIS A 130 -2.82 15.34 -1.35
CA HIS A 130 -4.07 14.68 -1.74
C HIS A 130 -4.64 13.72 -0.68
N ASP A 131 -4.26 13.91 0.59
CA ASP A 131 -4.76 13.14 1.75
C ASP A 131 -4.48 11.63 1.66
N VAL A 132 -3.43 11.22 0.92
CA VAL A 132 -2.99 9.83 0.91
C VAL A 132 -2.31 9.53 2.25
N SER A 133 -2.83 8.52 2.94
CA SER A 133 -2.44 8.19 4.32
C SER A 133 -1.17 7.34 4.43
N GLY A 134 -0.77 6.65 3.35
CA GLY A 134 0.43 5.82 3.36
C GLY A 134 1.05 5.59 1.98
N ALA A 135 2.32 5.20 1.98
CA ALA A 135 3.04 4.72 0.81
C ALA A 135 3.82 3.46 1.19
N MET A 136 3.57 2.38 0.46
CA MET A 136 4.25 1.10 0.66
C MET A 136 5.60 1.09 -0.05
N TYR A 137 6.62 0.44 0.52
CA TYR A 137 7.95 0.37 -0.07
C TYR A 137 8.41 -1.08 -0.15
N ASP A 138 8.43 -1.66 -1.35
CA ASP A 138 8.79 -3.07 -1.53
C ASP A 138 10.28 -3.35 -1.28
N LEU A 139 10.57 -4.20 -0.29
CA LEU A 139 11.90 -4.73 0.05
C LEU A 139 11.98 -6.25 -0.16
N ARG A 140 10.93 -6.89 -0.67
CA ARG A 140 10.95 -8.34 -0.92
C ARG A 140 12.04 -8.67 -1.93
N GLY A 141 12.82 -9.69 -1.62
CA GLY A 141 13.97 -10.11 -2.43
C GLY A 141 15.21 -9.19 -2.35
N GLN A 142 15.19 -8.16 -1.50
CA GLN A 142 16.36 -7.31 -1.25
C GLN A 142 17.14 -7.77 0.00
N ASP A 143 18.46 -7.63 -0.05
CA ASP A 143 19.33 -7.88 1.11
C ASP A 143 19.29 -6.69 2.07
N ILE A 144 18.58 -6.86 3.19
CA ILE A 144 18.46 -5.85 4.25
C ILE A 144 19.77 -5.65 5.00
N GLY A 145 20.74 -6.58 4.89
CA GLY A 145 22.09 -6.41 5.40
C GLY A 145 22.87 -5.31 4.67
N ASP A 146 22.52 -4.98 3.42
CA ASP A 146 23.14 -3.89 2.69
C ASP A 146 22.53 -2.53 3.08
N TYR A 147 23.17 -1.86 4.03
CA TYR A 147 22.73 -0.55 4.50
C TYR A 147 22.64 0.50 3.36
N LYS A 148 23.44 0.38 2.29
CA LYS A 148 23.38 1.32 1.17
C LYS A 148 22.03 1.27 0.46
N MET A 149 21.44 0.08 0.34
CA MET A 149 20.12 -0.12 -0.27
C MET A 149 18.99 0.46 0.59
N LEU A 150 19.18 0.52 1.91
CA LEU A 150 18.20 1.09 2.84
C LEU A 150 18.29 2.62 2.98
N GLN A 151 19.35 3.27 2.48
CA GLN A 151 19.51 4.72 2.61
C GLN A 151 18.36 5.53 2.01
N PRO A 152 17.83 5.24 0.80
CA PRO A 152 16.68 5.95 0.26
C PRO A 152 15.47 5.84 1.17
N LEU A 153 15.17 4.63 1.65
CA LEU A 153 14.06 4.37 2.55
C LEU A 153 14.21 5.11 3.90
N ALA A 154 15.41 5.14 4.48
CA ALA A 154 15.70 5.89 5.70
C ALA A 154 15.46 7.40 5.52
N LYS A 155 15.94 7.96 4.40
CA LYS A 155 15.72 9.38 4.05
C LYS A 155 14.24 9.68 3.85
N LEU A 156 13.53 8.80 3.14
CA LEU A 156 12.09 8.93 2.90
C LEU A 156 11.29 8.94 4.20
N LYS A 157 11.60 8.02 5.12
CA LYS A 157 10.97 7.96 6.44
C LYS A 157 11.18 9.26 7.24
N ILE A 158 12.39 9.82 7.20
CA ILE A 158 12.70 11.11 7.85
C ILE A 158 11.90 12.25 7.18
N HIS A 159 11.81 12.25 5.85
CA HIS A 159 11.06 13.25 5.08
C HIS A 159 9.55 13.22 5.36
N ALA A 160 8.98 12.02 5.51
CA ALA A 160 7.56 11.83 5.78
C ALA A 160 7.11 12.54 7.07
N LYS A 161 7.97 12.59 8.11
CA LYS A 161 7.71 13.29 9.40
C LYS A 161 6.33 12.99 10.01
N LYS A 162 5.83 11.76 9.88
CA LYS A 162 4.48 11.32 10.33
C LYS A 162 3.30 11.97 9.59
N ARG A 163 3.53 12.76 8.53
CA ARG A 163 2.47 13.30 7.65
C ARG A 163 1.82 12.21 6.80
N ILE A 164 2.61 11.19 6.46
CA ILE A 164 2.21 9.99 5.72
C ILE A 164 2.96 8.79 6.30
N ALA A 165 2.32 7.62 6.34
CA ALA A 165 2.97 6.39 6.79
C ALA A 165 3.84 5.82 5.65
N VAL A 166 5.14 5.64 5.90
CA VAL A 166 5.99 4.82 5.03
C VAL A 166 5.93 3.38 5.54
N ILE A 167 5.41 2.47 4.72
CA ILE A 167 5.10 1.08 5.10
C ILE A 167 6.02 0.13 4.32
N PRO A 168 7.14 -0.32 4.89
CA PRO A 168 7.98 -1.32 4.23
C PRO A 168 7.23 -2.62 4.01
N VAL A 169 7.44 -3.25 2.86
CA VAL A 169 6.90 -4.58 2.52
C VAL A 169 8.04 -5.58 2.54
N VAL A 170 7.94 -6.60 3.38
CA VAL A 170 8.95 -7.65 3.54
C VAL A 170 8.32 -9.01 3.30
N SER A 171 9.14 -10.02 3.00
CA SER A 171 8.67 -11.37 2.69
C SER A 171 8.18 -12.09 3.95
N ASP A 172 8.90 -11.95 5.06
CA ASP A 172 8.66 -12.75 6.27
C ASP A 172 9.05 -12.02 7.57
N GLU A 173 8.81 -12.69 8.69
CA GLU A 173 9.15 -12.22 10.04
C GLU A 173 10.65 -12.03 10.26
N GLN A 174 11.50 -12.85 9.62
CA GLN A 174 12.95 -12.73 9.75
C GLN A 174 13.44 -11.44 9.08
N GLN A 175 12.99 -11.18 7.86
CA GLN A 175 13.29 -9.96 7.13
C GLN A 175 12.72 -8.73 7.86
N LYS A 176 11.51 -8.82 8.44
CA LYS A 176 10.97 -7.76 9.31
C LYS A 176 11.91 -7.43 10.48
N ASN A 177 12.34 -8.44 11.22
CA ASN A 177 13.19 -8.25 12.40
C ASN A 177 14.56 -7.65 12.02
N ALA A 178 15.14 -8.09 10.91
CA ALA A 178 16.37 -7.50 10.37
C ALA A 178 16.18 -6.02 10.00
N LEU A 179 15.07 -5.67 9.34
CA LEU A 179 14.76 -4.28 8.98
C LEU A 179 14.64 -3.39 10.22
N LEU A 180 13.90 -3.86 11.21
CA LEU A 180 13.62 -3.09 12.43
C LEU A 180 14.87 -2.92 13.31
N GLY A 181 15.82 -3.85 13.24
CA GLY A 181 17.14 -3.70 13.86
C GLY A 181 17.95 -2.54 13.24
N SER A 182 17.70 -2.22 11.98
CA SER A 182 18.40 -1.16 11.24
C SER A 182 17.64 0.18 11.25
N ILE A 183 16.34 0.15 11.03
CA ILE A 183 15.48 1.35 10.92
C ILE A 183 14.16 1.09 11.66
N PRO A 184 13.81 1.88 12.70
CA PRO A 184 12.64 1.58 13.53
C PRO A 184 11.32 2.02 12.88
N PHE A 185 10.58 1.14 12.22
CA PHE A 185 9.29 1.48 11.62
C PHE A 185 8.11 1.24 12.58
N ASP A 186 7.11 2.12 12.53
CA ASP A 186 5.88 1.98 13.33
C ASP A 186 4.93 0.93 12.75
N ILE A 187 4.94 0.78 11.43
CA ILE A 187 4.09 -0.12 10.65
C ILE A 187 4.96 -0.85 9.62
N VAL A 188 4.80 -2.17 9.50
CA VAL A 188 5.44 -3.00 8.46
C VAL A 188 4.41 -3.95 7.87
N CYS A 189 4.48 -4.20 6.57
CA CYS A 189 3.67 -5.21 5.88
C CYS A 189 4.51 -6.47 5.63
N ILE A 190 3.97 -7.65 5.95
CA ILE A 190 4.53 -8.94 5.55
C ILE A 190 3.70 -9.51 4.40
N SER A 191 4.36 -9.88 3.31
CA SER A 191 3.74 -10.44 2.12
C SER A 191 4.56 -11.59 1.56
N ASP A 192 4.19 -12.81 1.95
CA ASP A 192 4.71 -14.08 1.44
C ASP A 192 3.97 -14.59 0.17
#